data_AF-A0A8X6YQF7-F1
#
_entry.id   AF-A0A8X6YQF7-F1
#
_cell.length_a   1.000
_cell.length_b   1.000
_cell.length_c   1.000
_cell.angle_alpha   90.00
_cell.angle_beta   90.00
_cell.angle_gamma   90.00
#
_symmetry.space_group_name_H-M   'P 1'
#
loop_
_entity.id
_entity.type
_entity.pdbx_description
1 polymer ?
#
loop_
_entity_poly.entity_id
_entity_poly.type
_entity_poly.pdbx_seq_one_letter_code
_entity_poly.pdbx_strand_id
1 'polypeptide(L)'
;MLRPRLELLACSTGTRLTLSVPVVLDLPHLKATFWTYSMVALWWIKNRREWSIFNSNRVREINEVDSHENWRHVPGISNLADALSRGCTPQHLLDLKWLEAFIWLRKDTGDWTMTKIGCEVRGKF
;
A
#
# COMPACT_ATOMS: atom_id res chain seq x y z
N MET A 1 1.64 19.97 3.93
CA MET A 1 1.85 18.76 4.77
C MET A 1 0.57 17.91 4.88
N LEU A 2 0.01 17.41 3.76
CA LEU A 2 -1.23 16.59 3.75
C LEU A 2 -1.02 15.16 3.21
N ARG A 3 0.01 14.97 2.37
CA ARG A 3 0.23 13.71 1.64
C ARG A 3 0.39 12.48 2.56
N PRO A 4 1.21 12.47 3.63
CA PRO A 4 1.46 11.25 4.40
C PRO A 4 0.22 10.68 5.13
N ARG A 5 -0.67 11.55 5.62
CA ARG A 5 -1.91 11.11 6.29
C ARG A 5 -2.91 10.50 5.31
N LEU A 6 -2.98 11.03 4.09
CA LEU A 6 -3.79 10.46 3.01
C LEU A 6 -3.25 9.09 2.59
N GLU A 7 -1.93 8.93 2.49
CA GLU A 7 -1.32 7.63 2.20
C GLU A 7 -1.62 6.59 3.29
N LEU A 8 -1.56 6.99 4.56
CA LEU A 8 -1.93 6.09 5.66
C LEU A 8 -3.42 5.74 5.65
N LEU A 9 -4.29 6.68 5.25
CA LEU A 9 -5.71 6.39 5.04
C LEU A 9 -5.93 5.42 3.87
N ALA A 10 -5.23 5.58 2.76
CA ALA A 10 -5.28 4.64 1.65
C ALA A 10 -4.86 3.23 2.10
N CYS A 11 -3.84 3.12 2.94
CA CYS A 11 -3.42 1.86 3.56
C CYS A 11 -4.53 1.24 4.43
N SER A 12 -5.15 2.03 5.32
CA SER A 12 -6.27 1.59 6.16
C SER A 12 -7.48 1.14 5.32
N THR A 13 -7.85 1.89 4.28
CA THR A 13 -8.92 1.50 3.35
C THR A 13 -8.60 0.20 2.64
N GLY A 14 -7.38 0.04 2.10
CA GLY A 14 -6.94 -1.20 1.45
C GLY A 14 -7.00 -2.40 2.39
N THR A 15 -6.71 -2.18 3.68
CA THR A 15 -6.82 -3.22 4.73
C THR A 15 -8.27 -3.63 4.97
N ARG A 16 -9.22 -2.68 5.00
CA ARG A 16 -10.64 -3.01 5.16
C ARG A 16 -11.18 -3.84 4.00
N LEU A 17 -10.67 -3.62 2.79
CA LEU A 17 -11.07 -4.41 1.62
C LEU A 17 -10.77 -5.90 1.81
N THR A 18 -9.72 -6.28 2.56
CA THR A 18 -9.43 -7.69 2.81
C THR A 18 -10.39 -8.34 3.79
N LEU A 19 -11.22 -7.55 4.50
CA LEU A 19 -12.32 -8.07 5.32
C LEU A 19 -13.58 -8.32 4.50
N SER A 20 -13.84 -7.50 3.48
CA SER A 20 -15.08 -7.57 2.69
C SER A 20 -14.95 -8.39 1.41
N VAL A 21 -13.85 -8.28 0.69
CA VAL A 21 -13.64 -8.95 -0.61
C VAL A 21 -13.74 -10.48 -0.50
N PRO A 22 -13.09 -11.15 0.48
CA PRO A 22 -13.23 -12.61 0.63
C PRO A 22 -14.67 -13.07 0.84
N VAL A 23 -15.47 -12.27 1.57
CA VAL A 23 -16.88 -12.59 1.84
C VAL A 23 -17.73 -12.42 0.58
N VAL A 24 -17.56 -11.31 -0.14
CA VAL A 24 -18.35 -11.02 -1.35
C VAL A 24 -18.02 -11.97 -2.49
N LEU A 25 -16.78 -12.46 -2.57
CA LEU A 25 -16.32 -13.36 -3.63
C LEU A 25 -16.37 -14.85 -3.26
N ASP A 26 -16.80 -15.20 -2.05
CA ASP A 26 -16.79 -16.57 -1.50
C ASP A 26 -15.39 -17.24 -1.55
N LEU A 27 -14.36 -16.49 -1.12
CA LEU A 27 -12.96 -16.90 -1.10
C LEU A 27 -12.38 -16.85 0.34
N PRO A 28 -12.78 -17.75 1.25
CA PRO A 28 -12.47 -17.66 2.68
C PRO A 28 -10.99 -17.78 3.04
N HIS A 29 -10.14 -18.21 2.10
CA HIS A 29 -8.70 -18.40 2.31
C HIS A 29 -7.84 -17.46 1.46
N LEU A 30 -8.42 -16.37 0.96
CA LEU A 30 -7.70 -15.38 0.17
C LEU A 30 -6.57 -14.76 1.00
N LYS A 31 -5.32 -15.03 0.61
CA LYS A 31 -4.15 -14.39 1.21
C LYS A 31 -3.96 -13.00 0.59
N ALA A 32 -3.72 -12.01 1.44
CA ALA A 32 -3.42 -10.66 1.01
C ALA A 32 -1.93 -10.34 1.17
N THR A 33 -1.41 -9.48 0.30
CA THR A 33 -0.14 -8.77 0.52
C THR A 33 -0.37 -7.31 0.20
N PHE A 34 0.10 -6.43 1.08
CA PHE A 34 -0.15 -5.00 0.99
C PHE A 34 1.05 -4.26 0.44
N TRP A 35 0.82 -3.34 -0.49
CA TRP A 35 1.85 -2.53 -1.12
C TRP A 35 1.52 -1.05 -0.97
N THR A 36 2.50 -0.27 -0.56
CA THR A 36 2.40 1.19 -0.56
C THR A 36 3.69 1.79 -1.11
N TYR A 37 3.56 2.90 -1.85
CA TYR A 37 4.69 3.68 -2.31
C TYR A 37 5.15 4.71 -1.27
N SER A 38 4.37 4.89 -0.20
CA SER A 38 4.69 5.81 0.87
C SER A 38 5.60 5.13 1.88
N MET A 39 6.90 5.40 1.77
CA MET A 39 7.89 4.97 2.78
C MET A 39 7.52 5.47 4.17
N VAL A 40 6.90 6.65 4.29
CA VAL A 40 6.46 7.21 5.58
C VAL A 40 5.30 6.39 6.17
N ALA A 41 4.28 6.08 5.37
CA ALA A 41 3.15 5.25 5.84
C ALA A 41 3.63 3.84 6.19
N LEU A 42 4.47 3.24 5.34
CA LEU A 42 5.08 1.94 5.61
C LEU A 42 5.90 1.95 6.91
N TRP A 43 6.68 3.01 7.15
CA TRP A 43 7.47 3.13 8.36
C TRP A 43 6.58 3.22 9.60
N TRP A 44 5.49 3.98 9.56
CA TRP A 44 4.52 4.02 10.66
C TRP A 44 3.86 2.66 10.93
N ILE A 45 3.51 1.92 9.88
CA ILE A 45 2.87 0.59 10.00
C ILE A 45 3.84 -0.42 10.64
N LYS A 46 5.11 -0.43 10.20
CA LYS A 46 6.11 -1.41 10.64
C LYS A 46 6.76 -1.11 12.00
N ASN A 47 6.65 0.10 12.52
CA ASN A 47 7.36 0.50 13.74
C ASN A 47 6.40 0.88 14.85
N ARG A 48 6.73 0.46 16.08
CA ARG A 48 6.01 0.86 17.29
C ARG A 48 6.69 2.08 17.91
N ARG A 49 6.06 3.25 17.81
CA ARG A 49 6.42 4.47 18.56
C ARG A 49 5.16 5.27 18.87
N GLU A 50 5.33 6.31 19.68
CA GLU A 50 4.28 7.30 19.93
C GLU A 50 4.10 8.20 18.70
N TRP A 51 2.96 8.05 18.03
CA TRP A 51 2.54 8.93 16.94
C TRP A 51 1.41 9.84 17.40
N SER A 52 1.10 10.87 16.60
CA SER A 52 -0.14 11.63 16.79
C SER A 52 -1.36 10.69 16.81
N ILE A 53 -2.39 11.03 17.61
CA ILE A 53 -3.61 10.22 17.80
C ILE A 53 -4.17 9.67 16.47
N PHE A 54 -4.24 10.53 15.44
CA PHE A 54 -4.70 10.13 14.11
C PHE A 54 -3.88 8.97 13.53
N ASN A 55 -2.55 9.09 13.51
CA ASN A 55 -1.67 8.06 12.96
C ASN A 55 -1.74 6.78 13.81
N SER A 56 -1.75 6.92 15.15
CA SER A 56 -1.82 5.78 16.07
C SER A 56 -3.10 4.97 15.88
N ASN A 57 -4.25 5.63 15.72
CA ASN A 57 -5.52 4.95 15.48
C ASN A 57 -5.53 4.20 14.15
N ARG A 58 -4.97 4.78 13.09
CA ARG A 58 -4.89 4.13 11.76
C ARG A 58 -3.90 2.97 11.73
N VAL A 59 -2.73 3.13 12.35
CA VAL A 59 -1.73 2.03 12.46
C VAL A 59 -2.28 0.88 13.29
N ARG A 60 -2.98 1.17 14.39
CA ARG A 60 -3.63 0.15 15.21
C ARG A 60 -4.63 -0.66 14.39
N GLU A 61 -5.54 0.03 13.70
CA GLU A 61 -6.55 -0.60 12.85
C GLU A 61 -5.92 -1.50 11.77
N ILE A 62 -4.86 -1.04 11.10
CA ILE A 62 -4.15 -1.83 10.09
C ILE A 62 -3.58 -3.12 10.70
N ASN A 63 -2.92 -2.99 11.86
CA ASN A 63 -2.25 -4.09 12.53
C ASN A 63 -3.21 -5.06 13.27
N GLU A 64 -4.47 -4.67 13.47
CA GLU A 64 -5.52 -5.55 13.99
C GLU A 64 -6.06 -6.51 12.92
N VAL A 65 -6.02 -6.12 11.65
CA VAL A 65 -6.52 -6.94 10.53
C VAL A 65 -5.45 -7.89 9.98
N ASP A 66 -4.21 -7.43 9.87
CA ASP A 66 -3.11 -8.27 9.38
C ASP A 66 -1.78 -7.87 10.02
N SER A 67 -0.80 -8.77 9.99
CA SER A 67 0.56 -8.52 10.43
C SER A 67 1.22 -7.42 9.60
N HIS A 68 1.90 -6.49 10.28
CA HIS A 68 2.72 -5.46 9.63
C HIS A 68 3.82 -6.04 8.72
N GLU A 69 4.16 -7.32 8.87
CA GLU A 69 5.14 -7.98 7.99
C GLU A 69 4.63 -8.20 6.57
N ASN A 70 3.30 -8.26 6.38
CA ASN A 70 2.69 -8.40 5.06
C ASN A 70 2.66 -7.09 4.25
N TRP A 71 3.15 -5.99 4.84
CA TRP A 71 3.30 -4.70 4.17
C TRP A 71 4.65 -4.55 3.48
N ARG A 72 4.62 -4.09 2.24
CA ARG A 72 5.77 -3.96 1.34
C ARG A 72 5.80 -2.59 0.68
N HIS A 73 7.00 -2.18 0.26
CA HIS A 73 7.18 -0.95 -0.51
C HIS A 73 7.15 -1.24 -2.01
N VAL A 74 6.38 -0.47 -2.76
CA VAL A 74 6.48 -0.43 -4.23
C VAL A 74 7.06 0.93 -4.66
N PRO A 75 8.08 0.98 -5.54
CA PRO A 75 8.57 2.25 -6.07
C PRO A 75 7.44 3.10 -6.67
N GLY A 76 7.47 4.42 -6.49
CA GLY A 76 6.41 5.31 -7.00
C GLY A 76 6.17 5.18 -8.51
N ILE A 77 7.24 4.98 -9.29
CA ILE A 77 7.15 4.72 -10.74
C ILE A 77 6.42 3.41 -11.08
N SER A 78 6.34 2.48 -10.14
CA SER A 78 5.67 1.19 -10.26
C SER A 78 4.37 1.15 -9.47
N ASN A 79 3.96 2.27 -8.85
CA ASN A 79 2.73 2.37 -8.08
C ASN A 79 1.53 2.65 -8.99
N LEU A 80 0.88 1.58 -9.42
CA LEU A 80 -0.23 1.64 -10.36
C LEU A 80 -1.53 2.19 -9.76
N ALA A 81 -1.61 2.25 -8.42
CA ALA A 81 -2.73 2.89 -7.73
C ALA A 81 -2.68 4.43 -7.82
N ASP A 82 -1.50 5.02 -8.04
CA ASP A 82 -1.34 6.48 -8.12
C ASP A 82 -2.15 7.06 -9.29
N ALA A 83 -2.06 6.45 -10.47
CA ALA A 83 -2.78 6.88 -11.67
C ALA A 83 -4.31 6.90 -11.45
N LEU A 84 -4.86 5.86 -10.83
CA LEU A 84 -6.28 5.80 -10.48
C LEU A 84 -6.67 6.83 -9.41
N SER A 85 -5.82 7.00 -8.38
CA SER A 85 -6.10 7.92 -7.27
C SER A 85 -6.10 9.40 -7.67
N ARG A 86 -5.43 9.76 -8.76
CA ARG A 86 -5.39 11.12 -9.33
C ARG A 86 -6.57 11.42 -10.27
N GLY A 87 -7.35 10.41 -10.61
CA GLY A 87 -8.31 10.47 -11.70
C GLY A 87 -7.62 10.28 -13.04
N CYS A 88 -8.02 9.24 -13.77
CA CYS A 88 -7.53 8.96 -15.11
C CYS A 88 -8.69 8.55 -16.01
N THR A 89 -8.58 8.84 -17.31
CA THR A 89 -9.54 8.35 -18.29
C THR A 89 -9.28 6.87 -18.61
N PRO A 90 -10.30 6.12 -19.06
CA PRO A 90 -10.09 4.75 -19.56
C PRO A 90 -9.02 4.68 -20.65
N GLN A 91 -8.99 5.66 -21.57
CA GLN A 91 -7.96 5.73 -22.61
C GLN A 91 -6.55 5.86 -22.01
N HIS A 92 -6.38 6.72 -21.01
CA HIS A 92 -5.09 6.87 -20.35
C HIS A 92 -4.62 5.57 -19.68
N LEU A 93 -5.52 4.79 -19.08
CA LEU A 93 -5.19 3.47 -18.52
C LEU A 93 -4.73 2.47 -19.59
N LEU A 94 -5.35 2.51 -20.77
CA LEU A 94 -4.94 1.68 -21.91
C LEU A 94 -3.55 2.10 -22.42
N ASP A 95 -3.31 3.40 -22.56
CA ASP A 95 -2.02 3.94 -23.02
C ASP A 95 -0.89 3.62 -22.03
N LEU A 96 -1.18 3.65 -20.72
CA LEU A 96 -0.28 3.22 -19.66
C LEU A 96 -0.07 1.70 -19.60
N LYS A 97 -0.83 0.93 -20.40
CA LYS A 97 -0.85 -0.53 -20.33
C LYS A 97 -1.03 -1.00 -18.89
N TRP A 98 -1.96 -0.37 -18.17
CA TRP A 98 -2.09 -0.52 -16.72
C TRP A 98 -2.24 -1.99 -16.28
N LEU A 99 -2.96 -2.81 -17.07
CA LEU A 99 -3.09 -4.25 -16.84
C LEU A 99 -1.77 -5.03 -17.01
N GLU A 100 -0.93 -4.64 -17.97
CA GLU A 100 0.40 -5.25 -18.18
C GLU A 100 1.36 -4.84 -17.06
N ALA A 101 1.17 -3.67 -16.45
CA ALA A 101 2.05 -3.23 -15.37
C ALA A 101 1.96 -4.11 -14.11
N PHE A 102 0.94 -4.96 -13.98
CA PHE A 102 0.82 -5.98 -12.92
C PHE A 102 1.62 -7.26 -13.18
N ILE A 103 2.35 -7.39 -14.29
CA ILE A 103 3.11 -8.61 -14.63
C ILE A 103 4.07 -9.01 -13.50
N TRP A 104 4.67 -8.05 -12.79
CA TRP A 104 5.57 -8.36 -11.68
C TRP A 104 4.85 -8.95 -10.46
N LEU A 105 3.57 -8.59 -10.22
CA LEU A 105 2.74 -9.22 -9.17
C LEU A 105 2.36 -10.66 -9.52
N ARG A 106 2.39 -11.03 -10.80
CA ARG A 106 2.15 -12.42 -11.24
C ARG A 106 3.35 -13.34 -11.01
N LYS A 107 4.53 -12.77 -10.71
CA LYS A 107 5.72 -13.56 -10.34
C LYS A 107 5.54 -14.14 -8.95
N ASP A 108 6.32 -15.18 -8.66
CA ASP A 108 6.39 -15.75 -7.32
C ASP A 108 6.80 -14.70 -6.28
N THR A 109 6.31 -14.86 -5.05
CA THR A 109 6.52 -13.88 -3.98
C THR A 109 7.99 -13.66 -3.62
N GLY A 110 8.86 -14.64 -3.94
CA GLY A 110 10.31 -14.54 -3.81
C GLY A 110 10.99 -13.63 -4.85
N ASP A 111 10.35 -13.41 -6.00
CA ASP A 111 10.87 -12.60 -7.10
C ASP A 111 10.38 -11.14 -7.06
N TRP A 112 9.53 -10.81 -6.09
CA TRP A 112 9.04 -9.45 -5.91
C TRP A 112 10.21 -8.54 -5.48
N THR A 113 10.51 -7.52 -6.29
CA THR A 113 11.61 -6.59 -6.04
C THR A 113 11.30 -5.70 -4.83
N MET A 114 11.82 -6.10 -3.68
CA MET A 114 11.67 -5.38 -2.42
C MET A 114 12.63 -4.19 -2.36
N THR A 115 12.13 -2.97 -2.35
CA THR A 115 12.96 -1.84 -1.87
C THR A 115 13.12 -1.98 -0.37
N LYS A 116 14.34 -2.20 0.12
CA LYS A 116 14.61 -2.12 1.56
C LYS A 116 14.33 -0.70 2.03
N ILE A 117 13.70 -0.57 3.21
CA ILE A 117 13.52 0.73 3.86
C ILE A 117 14.92 1.22 4.26
N GLY A 118 15.56 2.00 3.39
CA GLY A 118 16.77 2.74 3.72
C GLY A 118 16.38 4.00 4.47
N CYS A 119 16.92 4.17 5.69
CA CYS A 119 16.93 5.46 6.35
C CYS A 119 17.84 6.42 5.56
N GLU A 120 17.31 7.07 4.54
CA GLU A 120 17.81 8.37 4.12
C GLU A 120 16.61 9.33 4.08
N VAL A 121 16.38 9.96 5.22
CA VAL A 121 15.58 11.19 5.27
C VAL A 121 16.39 12.26 4.53
N ARG A 122 16.32 12.26 3.19
CA ARG A 122 16.75 13.44 2.43
C ARG A 122 15.68 14.49 2.61
N GLY A 123 15.91 15.33 3.60
CA GLY A 123 15.12 16.51 3.85
C GLY A 123 15.00 17.34 2.57
N LYS A 124 13.79 17.83 2.34
CA LYS A 124 13.52 19.24 2.04
C LYS A 124 12.02 19.43 2.22
N PHE A 125 11.70 20.22 3.25
CA PHE A 125 10.42 20.91 3.34
C PHE A 125 10.27 21.86 2.16
#